data_AF-A0A846WAD1-F1
#
_entry.id   AF-A0A846WAD1-F1
#
_cell.length_a   1.000
_cell.length_b   1.000
_cell.length_c   1.000
_cell.angle_alpha   90.00
_cell.angle_beta   90.00
_cell.angle_gamma   90.00
#
_symmetry.space_group_name_H-M   'P 1'
#
loop_
_entity.id
_entity.type
_entity.pdbx_description
1 polymer ?
#
loop_
_entity_poly.entity_id
_entity_poly.type
_entity_poly.pdbx_seq_one_letter_code
_entity_poly.pdbx_strand_id
1 'polypeptide(L)'
;MNATITLTDQDKTTLRTAAYGAVALIAAAGAPHKAVSHGTIALTSATGLVGHVLSAKSRDIRLPGKTVAELADTVLPSLTAAVVALAACPAEAANFRDTVLIAIEPATHAAKGAPLPAVTAMAAKIAGALEV
;
A
#
# COMPACT_ATOMS: atom_id res chain seq x y z
N MET A 1 17.03 21.12 -0.11
CA MET A 1 17.53 20.58 1.17
C MET A 1 16.92 19.19 1.32
N ASN A 2 17.71 18.12 1.14
CA ASN A 2 17.21 16.74 1.28
C ASN A 2 17.23 16.37 2.76
N ALA A 3 16.07 16.37 3.41
CA ALA A 3 15.94 15.86 4.77
C ALA A 3 16.14 14.34 4.74
N THR A 4 17.29 13.86 5.21
CA THR A 4 17.57 12.44 5.40
C THR A 4 16.78 11.96 6.61
N ILE A 5 15.58 11.43 6.40
CA ILE A 5 14.78 10.84 7.48
C ILE A 5 15.38 9.49 7.85
N THR A 6 15.59 9.25 9.15
CA THR A 6 16.02 7.94 9.65
C THR A 6 14.79 7.18 10.09
N LEU A 7 14.31 6.25 9.25
CA LEU A 7 13.18 5.38 9.60
C LEU A 7 13.61 4.36 10.65
N THR A 8 12.85 4.26 11.73
CA THR A 8 13.03 3.18 12.71
C THR A 8 12.60 1.85 12.08
N ASP A 9 13.01 0.73 12.69
CA ASP A 9 12.58 -0.58 12.20
C ASP A 9 11.06 -0.79 12.34
N GLN A 10 10.44 -0.10 13.31
CA GLN A 10 8.99 -0.06 13.45
C GLN A 10 8.35 0.69 12.28
N ASP A 11 8.87 1.85 11.89
CA ASP A 11 8.35 2.60 10.74
C ASP A 11 8.47 1.78 9.46
N LYS A 12 9.62 1.14 9.23
CA LYS A 12 9.82 0.26 8.08
C LYS A 12 8.82 -0.89 8.05
N THR A 13 8.50 -1.45 9.22
CA THR A 13 7.49 -2.52 9.34
C THR A 13 6.09 -1.98 9.03
N THR A 14 5.73 -0.81 9.56
CA THR A 14 4.48 -0.11 9.23
C THR A 14 4.33 0.15 7.75
N LEU A 15 5.38 0.68 7.08
CA LEU A 15 5.39 0.93 5.63
C LEU A 15 5.13 -0.34 4.83
N ARG A 16 5.76 -1.46 5.20
CA ARG A 16 5.56 -2.75 4.53
C ARG A 16 4.16 -3.29 4.76
N THR A 17 3.68 -3.30 6.01
CA THR A 17 2.32 -3.75 6.35
C THR A 17 1.28 -2.93 5.62
N ALA A 18 1.47 -1.61 5.54
CA ALA A 18 0.58 -0.71 4.82
C ALA A 18 0.55 -1.01 3.31
N ALA A 19 1.71 -1.03 2.64
CA ALA A 19 1.80 -1.22 1.20
C ALA A 19 1.32 -2.60 0.74
N TYR A 20 1.86 -3.67 1.33
CA TYR A 20 1.47 -5.04 0.96
C TYR A 20 0.07 -5.39 1.48
N GLY A 21 -0.33 -4.81 2.61
CA GLY A 21 -1.69 -4.90 3.12
C GLY A 21 -2.71 -4.26 2.19
N ALA A 22 -2.39 -3.14 1.56
CA ALA A 22 -3.27 -2.51 0.56
C ALA A 22 -3.53 -3.45 -0.63
N VAL A 23 -2.48 -4.08 -1.17
CA VAL A 23 -2.60 -5.07 -2.26
C VAL A 23 -3.41 -6.30 -1.81
N ALA A 24 -3.18 -6.79 -0.59
CA ALA A 24 -3.95 -7.91 -0.03
C ALA A 24 -5.41 -7.54 0.21
N LEU A 25 -5.69 -6.31 0.61
CA LEU A 25 -7.05 -5.81 0.85
C LEU A 25 -7.83 -5.69 -0.46
N ILE A 26 -7.18 -5.23 -1.52
CA ILE A 26 -7.72 -5.25 -2.88
C ILE A 26 -7.99 -6.69 -3.35
N ALA A 27 -7.07 -7.62 -3.10
CA ALA A 27 -7.27 -9.05 -3.41
C ALA A 27 -8.49 -9.61 -2.67
N ALA A 28 -8.61 -9.32 -1.37
CA ALA A 28 -9.71 -9.79 -0.53
C ALA A 28 -11.06 -9.16 -0.92
N ALA A 29 -11.06 -7.96 -1.51
CA ALA A 29 -12.23 -7.31 -2.09
C ALA A 29 -12.68 -7.94 -3.42
N GLY A 30 -11.96 -8.94 -3.95
CA GLY A 30 -12.32 -9.70 -5.14
C GLY A 30 -11.55 -9.29 -6.40
N ALA A 31 -10.44 -8.56 -6.27
CA ALA A 31 -9.64 -8.20 -7.44
C ALA A 31 -9.06 -9.43 -8.17
N PRO A 32 -8.94 -9.39 -9.51
CA PRO A 32 -8.32 -10.48 -10.26
C PRO A 32 -6.87 -10.74 -9.81
N HIS A 33 -6.47 -12.00 -9.70
CA HIS A 33 -5.10 -12.38 -9.31
C HIS A 33 -4.02 -11.67 -10.13
N LYS A 34 -4.24 -11.45 -11.44
CA LYS A 34 -3.29 -10.72 -12.29
C LYS A 34 -3.07 -9.27 -11.82
N ALA A 35 -4.13 -8.58 -11.40
CA ALA A 35 -4.04 -7.23 -10.87
C ALA A 35 -3.24 -7.20 -9.56
N VAL A 36 -3.47 -8.18 -8.67
CA VAL A 36 -2.74 -8.34 -7.42
C VAL A 36 -1.23 -8.57 -7.66
N SER A 37 -0.90 -9.41 -8.65
CA SER A 37 0.50 -9.63 -9.05
C SER A 37 1.16 -8.37 -9.60
N HIS A 38 0.46 -7.62 -10.46
CA HIS A 38 0.95 -6.34 -10.96
C HIS A 38 1.16 -5.32 -9.82
N GLY A 39 0.24 -5.27 -8.85
CA GLY A 39 0.38 -4.41 -7.69
C GLY A 39 1.63 -4.74 -6.86
N THR A 40 1.89 -6.02 -6.64
CA THR A 40 3.12 -6.46 -5.95
C THR A 40 4.38 -6.05 -6.72
N ILE A 41 4.38 -6.19 -8.06
CA ILE A 41 5.49 -5.75 -8.90
C ILE A 41 5.71 -4.24 -8.77
N ALA A 42 4.63 -3.45 -8.82
CA ALA A 42 4.68 -2.00 -8.65
C ALA A 42 5.34 -1.61 -7.32
N LEU A 43 4.95 -2.24 -6.20
CA LEU A 43 5.58 -2.02 -4.89
C LEU A 43 7.08 -2.30 -4.91
N THR A 44 7.50 -3.39 -5.56
CA THR A 44 8.93 -3.75 -5.65
C THR A 44 9.73 -2.89 -6.64
N SER A 45 9.04 -2.17 -7.53
CA SER A 45 9.66 -1.25 -8.50
C SER A 45 9.86 0.17 -7.93
N ALA A 46 9.34 0.44 -6.74
CA ALA A 46 9.50 1.72 -6.07
C ALA A 46 10.99 2.03 -5.84
N THR A 47 11.32 3.32 -5.86
CA THR A 47 12.69 3.82 -5.72
C THR A 47 12.82 4.69 -4.47
N GLY A 48 14.02 5.22 -4.21
CA GLY A 48 14.27 6.05 -3.02
C GLY A 48 14.26 5.25 -1.73
N LEU A 49 14.07 5.95 -0.60
CA LEU A 49 14.07 5.32 0.72
C LEU A 49 12.90 4.32 0.85
N VAL A 50 11.71 4.70 0.37
CA VAL A 50 10.53 3.81 0.35
C VAL A 50 10.82 2.55 -0.45
N GLY A 51 11.42 2.67 -1.64
CA GLY A 51 11.81 1.52 -2.46
C GLY A 51 12.73 0.54 -1.74
N HIS A 52 13.75 1.04 -1.03
CA HIS A 52 14.63 0.19 -0.22
C HIS A 52 13.89 -0.52 0.92
N VAL A 53 12.91 0.15 1.54
CA VAL A 53 12.08 -0.46 2.59
C VAL A 53 11.18 -1.56 2.02
N LEU A 54 10.52 -1.30 0.89
CA LEU A 54 9.59 -2.24 0.25
C LEU A 54 10.31 -3.42 -0.42
N SER A 55 11.53 -3.22 -0.92
CA SER A 55 12.36 -4.27 -1.50
C SER A 55 12.89 -5.28 -0.47
N ALA A 56 12.96 -4.88 0.81
CA ALA A 56 13.41 -5.76 1.88
C ALA A 56 12.45 -6.96 2.06
N LYS A 57 13.03 -8.14 2.32
CA LYS A 57 12.38 -9.46 2.31
C LYS A 57 10.97 -9.43 2.93
N SER A 58 9.97 -9.59 2.07
CA SER A 58 8.54 -9.62 2.38
C SER A 58 8.07 -10.81 3.25
N ARG A 59 9.00 -11.63 3.77
CA ARG A 59 8.69 -12.81 4.60
C ARG A 59 8.24 -12.47 6.03
N ASP A 60 8.50 -11.26 6.50
CA ASP A 60 8.07 -10.79 7.83
C ASP A 60 6.72 -10.04 7.82
N ILE A 61 6.06 -9.94 6.66
CA ILE A 61 4.78 -9.25 6.56
C ILE A 61 3.69 -10.20 7.05
N ARG A 62 3.42 -10.15 8.35
CA ARG A 62 2.23 -10.76 8.94
C ARG A 62 1.08 -9.79 8.75
N LEU A 63 0.19 -10.11 7.81
CA LEU A 63 -1.11 -9.45 7.73
C LEU A 63 -2.06 -10.15 8.72
N PRO A 64 -2.44 -9.50 9.83
CA PRO A 64 -3.45 -10.06 10.72
C PRO A 64 -4.83 -9.87 10.09
N GLY A 65 -5.64 -10.93 10.09
CA GLY A 65 -7.03 -10.88 9.67
C GLY A 65 -7.43 -12.08 8.81
N LYS A 66 -8.53 -12.74 9.20
CA LYS A 66 -9.20 -13.79 8.42
C LYS A 66 -10.27 -13.21 7.49
N THR A 67 -10.64 -11.95 7.70
CA THR A 67 -11.72 -11.27 6.96
C THR A 67 -11.25 -9.95 6.36
N VAL A 68 -11.97 -9.48 5.34
CA VAL A 68 -11.74 -8.16 4.72
C VAL A 68 -11.82 -7.03 5.74
N ALA A 69 -12.72 -7.14 6.72
CA ALA A 69 -12.91 -6.13 7.76
C ALA A 69 -11.70 -6.03 8.69
N GLU A 70 -11.24 -7.17 9.24
CA GLU A 70 -10.05 -7.20 10.11
C GLU A 70 -8.79 -6.70 9.39
N LEU A 71 -8.68 -7.04 8.10
CA LEU A 71 -7.59 -6.54 7.27
C LEU A 71 -7.70 -5.03 7.07
N ALA A 72 -8.90 -4.50 6.78
CA ALA A 72 -9.10 -3.05 6.64
C ALA A 72 -8.80 -2.29 7.94
N ASP A 73 -9.21 -2.83 9.09
CA ASP A 73 -9.00 -2.24 10.41
C ASP A 73 -7.52 -2.16 10.79
N THR A 74 -6.68 -3.01 10.20
CA THR A 74 -5.22 -2.95 10.39
C THR A 74 -4.53 -2.10 9.31
N VAL A 75 -4.92 -2.28 8.05
CA VAL A 75 -4.21 -1.71 6.89
C VAL A 75 -4.49 -0.23 6.73
N LEU A 76 -5.74 0.22 6.87
CA LEU A 76 -6.08 1.64 6.67
C LEU A 76 -5.37 2.55 7.70
N PRO A 77 -5.36 2.23 9.01
CA PRO A 77 -4.57 3.00 9.97
C PRO A 77 -3.06 2.91 9.72
N SER A 78 -2.56 1.76 9.23
CA SER A 78 -1.14 1.61 8.89
C SER A 78 -0.72 2.48 7.71
N LEU A 79 -1.59 2.68 6.71
CA LEU A 79 -1.36 3.60 5.58
C LEU A 79 -1.21 5.04 6.07
N THR A 80 -2.13 5.48 6.94
CA THR A 80 -2.06 6.81 7.54
C THR A 80 -0.81 6.96 8.40
N ALA A 81 -0.47 5.97 9.23
CA ALA A 81 0.74 5.99 10.06
C ALA A 81 2.02 6.03 9.21
N ALA A 82 2.05 5.36 8.06
CA ALA A 82 3.18 5.40 7.14
C ALA A 82 3.38 6.80 6.53
N VAL A 83 2.29 7.47 6.12
CA VAL A 83 2.36 8.85 5.61
C VAL A 83 2.83 9.82 6.70
N VAL A 84 2.31 9.68 7.93
CA VAL A 84 2.74 10.47 9.09
C VAL A 84 4.20 10.23 9.43
N ALA A 85 4.68 8.98 9.39
CA ALA A 85 6.10 8.66 9.60
C ALA A 85 7.02 9.31 8.56
N LEU A 86 6.50 9.54 7.35
CA LEU A 86 7.22 10.21 6.25
C LEU A 86 6.99 11.73 6.22
N ALA A 87 6.25 12.31 7.16
CA ALA A 87 5.88 13.74 7.13
C ALA A 87 7.10 14.69 7.12
N ALA A 88 8.22 14.29 7.73
CA ALA A 88 9.46 15.06 7.71
C ALA A 88 10.20 15.02 6.36
N CYS A 89 9.79 14.15 5.43
CA CYS A 89 10.30 14.09 4.06
C CYS A 89 9.13 14.02 3.06
N PRO A 90 8.56 15.17 2.66
CA PRO A 90 7.40 15.22 1.78
C PRO A 90 7.59 14.51 0.43
N ALA A 91 8.82 14.48 -0.08
CA ALA A 91 9.16 13.76 -1.30
C ALA A 91 9.01 12.23 -1.15
N GLU A 92 9.42 11.67 -0.01
CA GLU A 92 9.25 10.24 0.26
C GLU A 92 7.79 9.91 0.62
N ALA A 93 7.07 10.81 1.29
CA ALA A 93 5.63 10.66 1.52
C ALA A 93 4.84 10.62 0.18
N ALA A 94 5.17 11.50 -0.76
CA ALA A 94 4.60 11.50 -2.10
C ALA A 94 4.96 10.21 -2.86
N ASN A 95 6.23 9.81 -2.85
CA ASN A 95 6.71 8.56 -3.46
C ASN A 95 5.97 7.32 -2.90
N PHE A 96 5.75 7.26 -1.59
CA PHE A 96 4.97 6.19 -0.96
C PHE A 96 3.51 6.19 -1.43
N ARG A 97 2.85 7.36 -1.42
CA ARG A 97 1.47 7.51 -1.89
C ARG A 97 1.33 7.07 -3.34
N ASP A 98 2.18 7.58 -4.23
CA ASP A 98 2.16 7.26 -5.65
C ASP A 98 2.40 5.76 -5.88
N THR A 99 3.37 5.18 -5.18
CA THR A 99 3.66 3.74 -5.25
C THR A 99 2.43 2.89 -4.88
N VAL A 100 1.73 3.22 -3.78
CA VAL A 100 0.55 2.47 -3.35
C VAL A 100 -0.61 2.66 -4.32
N LEU A 101 -0.83 3.88 -4.85
CA LEU A 101 -1.88 4.14 -5.83
C LEU A 101 -1.64 3.38 -7.14
N ILE A 102 -0.41 3.41 -7.67
CA ILE A 102 -0.01 2.63 -8.85
C ILE A 102 -0.19 1.13 -8.60
N ALA A 103 0.08 0.65 -7.38
CA ALA A 103 -0.07 -0.76 -7.06
C ALA A 103 -1.53 -1.24 -7.08
N ILE A 104 -2.50 -0.38 -6.75
CA ILE A 104 -3.93 -0.75 -6.73
C ILE A 104 -4.65 -0.41 -8.04
N GLU A 105 -4.10 0.50 -8.85
CA GLU A 105 -4.67 0.94 -10.13
C GLU A 105 -5.06 -0.24 -11.06
N PRO A 106 -4.22 -1.28 -11.27
CA PRO A 106 -4.58 -2.42 -12.13
C PRO A 106 -5.85 -3.16 -11.70
N ALA A 107 -6.21 -3.10 -10.41
CA ALA A 107 -7.43 -3.73 -9.90
C ALA A 107 -8.69 -2.89 -10.17
N THR A 108 -8.52 -1.58 -10.32
CA THR A 108 -9.61 -0.65 -10.64
C THR A 108 -9.92 -0.60 -12.14
N HIS A 109 -8.95 -0.95 -12.99
CA HIS A 109 -9.12 -1.06 -14.44
C HIS A 109 -9.35 -2.51 -14.88
N ALA A 110 -10.58 -2.99 -14.80
CA ALA A 110 -10.93 -4.32 -15.30
C ALA A 110 -10.88 -4.34 -16.85
N ALA A 111 -9.94 -5.11 -17.41
CA ALA A 111 -9.72 -5.20 -18.87
C ALA A 111 -10.88 -5.85 -19.66
N LYS A 112 -11.85 -6.48 -19.00
CA LYS A 112 -13.04 -7.12 -19.61
C LYS A 112 -14.25 -7.11 -18.66
N GLY A 113 -14.67 -5.94 -18.21
CA GLY A 113 -15.88 -5.78 -17.39
C GLY A 113 -15.86 -4.49 -16.59
N ALA A 114 -17.02 -4.08 -16.07
CA ALA A 114 -17.06 -2.96 -15.14
C ALA A 114 -16.22 -3.28 -13.90
N PRO A 115 -15.51 -2.30 -13.31
CA PRO A 115 -14.83 -2.48 -12.03
C PRO A 115 -15.81 -3.06 -10.99
N LEU A 116 -15.38 -4.08 -10.25
CA LEU A 116 -16.19 -4.64 -9.17
C LEU A 116 -16.47 -3.52 -8.15
N PRO A 117 -17.75 -3.19 -7.85
CA PRO A 117 -18.08 -2.09 -6.95
C PRO A 117 -17.37 -2.16 -5.59
N ALA A 118 -17.15 -3.37 -5.08
CA ALA A 118 -16.41 -3.62 -3.85
C ALA A 118 -14.92 -3.24 -3.96
N VAL A 119 -14.27 -3.54 -5.10
CA VAL A 119 -12.87 -3.19 -5.36
C VAL A 119 -12.72 -1.67 -5.51
N THR A 120 -13.63 -1.02 -6.22
CA THR A 120 -13.64 0.45 -6.36
C THR A 120 -13.82 1.14 -5.01
N ALA A 121 -14.78 0.69 -4.20
CA ALA A 121 -14.99 1.23 -2.86
C ALA A 121 -13.75 1.02 -1.97
N MET A 122 -13.07 -0.12 -2.09
CA MET A 122 -11.86 -0.38 -1.31
C MET A 122 -10.67 0.47 -1.77
N ALA A 123 -10.50 0.65 -3.08
CA ALA A 123 -9.49 1.55 -3.63
C ALA A 123 -9.69 2.99 -3.16
N ALA A 124 -10.94 3.46 -3.11
CA ALA A 124 -11.26 4.79 -2.58
C ALA A 124 -10.90 4.94 -1.09
N LYS A 125 -11.11 3.89 -0.27
CA LYS A 125 -10.69 3.90 1.15
C LYS A 125 -9.17 3.95 1.31
N ILE A 126 -8.45 3.20 0.49
CA ILE A 126 -6.97 3.21 0.49
C ILE A 126 -6.46 4.59 0.07
N ALA A 127 -7.02 5.18 -0.99
CA ALA A 127 -6.65 6.53 -1.42
C ALA A 127 -6.92 7.57 -0.33
N GLY A 128 -8.11 7.55 0.29
CA GLY A 128 -8.44 8.47 1.38
C GLY A 128 -7.53 8.33 2.60
N ALA A 129 -7.07 7.12 2.93
CA ALA A 129 -6.12 6.90 4.02
C ALA A 129 -4.72 7.48 3.76
N LEU A 130 -4.38 7.73 2.48
CA LEU A 130 -3.11 8.31 2.07
C LEU A 130 -3.13 9.84 1.99
N GLU A 131 -4.31 10.48 1.99
CA GLU A 131 -4.48 11.94 1.84
C GLU A 131 -4.48 12.71 3.18
N VAL A 132 -4.15 12.03 4.28
CA VAL A 132 -4.09 12.61 5.64
C VAL A 132 -2.91 13.56 5.81
#